data_AF-A0A9D5Q1G5-F1
#
_entry.id   AF-A0A9D5Q1G5-F1
#
_cell.length_a   1.000
_cell.length_b   1.000
_cell.length_c   1.000
_cell.angle_alpha   90.00
_cell.angle_beta   90.00
_cell.angle_gamma   90.00
#
_symmetry.space_group_name_H-M   'P 1'
#
loop_
_entity.id
_entity.type
_entity.pdbx_description
1 polymer ?
#
loop_
_entity_poly.entity_id
_entity_poly.type
_entity_poly.pdbx_seq_one_letter_code
_entity_poly.pdbx_strand_id
1 'polypeptide(L)' 'MPPKAYIESLRLKYADELLAGGFSVTDTARMAGYSDAYHFSKIYKSKRGITPSERRKK' A
#
# COMPACT_ATOMS: atom_id res chain seq x y z
N MET A 1 3.58 -10.35 -17.59
CA MET A 1 3.67 -9.28 -16.56
C MET A 1 5.12 -8.83 -16.47
N PRO A 2 5.44 -7.54 -16.63
CA PRO A 2 6.82 -7.07 -16.49
C PRO A 2 7.29 -7.17 -15.03
N PRO A 3 8.59 -7.45 -14.75
CA PRO A 3 9.10 -7.68 -13.39
C PRO A 3 8.76 -6.56 -12.40
N LYS A 4 8.76 -5.30 -12.85
CA LYS A 4 8.39 -4.13 -12.05
C LYS A 4 6.95 -4.20 -11.52
N ALA A 5 6.00 -4.62 -12.37
CA ALA A 5 4.60 -4.74 -11.98
C ALA A 5 4.40 -5.86 -10.95
N TYR A 6 5.17 -6.95 -11.05
CA TYR A 6 5.12 -8.04 -10.09
C TYR A 6 5.59 -7.58 -8.71
N ILE A 7 6.73 -6.88 -8.63
CA ILE A 7 7.21 -6.29 -7.37
C ILE A 7 6.18 -5.31 -6.79
N GLU A 8 5.57 -4.47 -7.62
CA GLU A 8 4.53 -3.54 -7.15
C GLU A 8 3.32 -4.27 -6.56
N SER A 9 2.90 -5.38 -7.17
CA SER A 9 1.82 -6.21 -6.63
C SER A 9 2.15 -6.84 -5.28
N LEU A 10 3.41 -7.28 -5.08
CA LEU A 10 3.88 -7.81 -3.80
C LEU A 10 3.89 -6.73 -2.71
N ARG A 11 4.40 -5.54 -3.03
CA ARG A 11 4.40 -4.39 -2.10
C ARG A 11 2.99 -4.01 -1.66
N LEU A 12 2.04 -3.97 -2.61
CA LEU A 12 0.64 -3.67 -2.31
C LEU A 12 -0.03 -4.76 -1.48
N LYS A 13 0.29 -6.04 -1.74
CA LYS A 13 -0.21 -7.15 -0.93
C LYS A 13 0.29 -7.05 0.52
N TYR A 14 1.58 -6.75 0.71
CA TYR A 14 2.13 -6.54 2.04
C TYR A 14 1.51 -5.31 2.73
N ALA A 15 1.27 -4.23 1.99
CA ALA A 15 0.56 -3.06 2.51
C ALA A 15 -0.87 -3.39 2.96
N ASP A 16 -1.59 -4.28 2.27
CA ASP A 16 -2.93 -4.72 2.68
C ASP A 16 -2.92 -5.42 4.05
N GLU A 17 -1.91 -6.25 4.32
CA GLU A 17 -1.74 -6.97 5.59
C GLU A 17 -1.42 -5.99 6.72
N LEU A 18 -0.54 -5.01 6.49
CA LEU A 18 -0.21 -3.98 7.47
C LEU A 18 -1.40 -3.08 7.80
N LEU A 19 -2.14 -2.63 6.79
CA LEU A 19 -3.33 -1.79 7.02
C LEU A 19 -4.41 -2.55 7.79
N ALA A 20 -4.63 -3.83 7.47
CA ALA A 20 -5.54 -4.69 8.21
C ALA A 20 -5.07 -4.94 9.66
N GLY A 21 -3.75 -4.96 9.89
CA GLY A 21 -3.15 -5.02 11.22
C GLY A 21 -3.22 -3.71 12.03
N GLY A 22 -3.85 -2.65 11.48
CA GLY A 22 -4.02 -1.37 12.18
C GLY A 22 -2.82 -0.43 12.09
N PHE A 23 -1.80 -0.75 11.29
CA PHE A 23 -0.64 0.13 11.11
C PHE A 23 -1.04 1.46 10.47
N SER A 24 -0.28 2.51 10.77
CA SER A 24 -0.50 3.82 10.15
C SER A 24 -0.22 3.76 8.64
N VAL A 25 -0.85 4.64 7.87
CA VAL A 25 -0.62 4.73 6.42
C VAL A 25 0.83 5.08 6.11
N THR A 26 1.46 5.91 6.96
CA THR A 26 2.85 6.33 6.83
C THR A 26 3.82 5.18 7.10
N ASP A 27 3.59 4.41 8.17
CA ASP A 27 4.42 3.26 8.51
C ASP A 27 4.27 2.17 7.45
N THR A 28 3.03 1.92 7.02
CA THR A 28 2.76 0.96 5.95
C THR A 28 3.48 1.32 4.66
N ALA A 29 3.48 2.60 4.26
CA ALA A 29 4.20 3.04 3.07
C ALA A 29 5.71 2.73 3.18
N ARG A 30 6.33 3.07 4.32
CA ARG A 30 7.75 2.79 4.56
C ARG A 30 8.06 1.30 4.55
N MET A 31 7.27 0.51 5.26
CA MET A 31 7.45 -0.94 5.35
C MET A 31 7.23 -1.64 4.00
N ALA A 32 6.28 -1.15 3.20
CA ALA A 32 6.04 -1.63 1.84
C ALA A 32 7.07 -1.14 0.80
N GLY A 33 8.11 -0.41 1.21
CA GLY A 33 9.19 0.03 0.35
C GLY A 33 8.89 1.28 -0.48
N TYR A 34 7.97 2.13 -0.01
CA TYR A 34 7.70 3.45 -0.57
C TYR A 34 8.36 4.53 0.29
N SER A 35 9.10 5.42 -0.36
CA SER A 35 9.77 6.55 0.32
C SER A 35 8.79 7.65 0.75
N ASP A 36 7.62 7.71 0.12
CA ASP A 36 6.65 8.79 0.30
C ASP A 36 5.22 8.22 0.46
N ALA A 37 4.57 8.58 1.56
CA ALA A 37 3.24 8.11 1.92
C ALA A 37 2.13 8.66 1.00
N TYR A 38 2.31 9.85 0.44
CA TYR A 38 1.36 10.45 -0.50
C TYR A 38 1.41 9.74 -1.86
N HIS A 39 2.60 9.45 -2.36
CA HIS A 39 2.82 8.66 -3.58
C HIS A 39 2.26 7.24 -3.41
N PHE A 40 2.57 6.59 -2.29
CA PHE A 40 1.98 5.30 -1.93
C PHE A 40 0.45 5.37 -1.95
N SER A 41 -0.15 6.39 -1.31
CA SER A 41 -1.61 6.52 -1.23
C SER A 41 -2.27 6.67 -2.61
N LYS A 42 -1.64 7.42 -3.53
CA LYS A 42 -2.11 7.52 -4.92
C LYS A 42 -2.04 6.19 -5.66
N ILE A 43 -0.91 5.49 -5.59
CA ILE A 43 -0.73 4.20 -6.25
C ILE A 43 -1.70 3.17 -5.66
N TYR A 44 -1.76 3.08 -4.33
CA TYR A 44 -2.62 2.16 -3.62
C TYR A 44 -4.08 2.36 -4.03
N LYS A 45 -4.58 3.60 -4.02
CA LYS A 45 -5.94 3.92 -4.48
C LYS A 45 -6.16 3.53 -5.94
N SER A 46 -5.20 3.83 -6.82
CA SER A 46 -5.29 3.49 -8.24
C SER A 46 -5.33 1.96 -8.48
N LYS A 47 -4.63 1.18 -7.66
CA LYS A 47 -4.48 -0.28 -7.84
C LYS A 47 -5.51 -1.10 -7.06
N ARG A 48 -6.01 -0.59 -5.93
CA ARG A 48 -6.97 -1.27 -5.03
C ARG A 48 -8.38 -0.70 -5.09
N GLY A 49 -8.57 0.48 -5.68
CA GLY A 49 -9.87 1.17 -5.76
C GLY A 49 -10.30 1.88 -4.48
N ILE A 50 -9.65 1.61 -3.34
CA ILE A 50 -9.90 2.23 -2.04
C ILE A 50 -8.62 2.88 -1.51
N THR A 51 -8.75 3.85 -0.62
CA THR A 51 -7.60 4.48 0.04
C THR A 51 -7.01 3.59 1.13
N PRO A 52 -5.71 3.76 1.47
CA PRO A 52 -5.10 3.05 2.58
C PRO A 52 -5.84 3.28 3.91
N SER A 53 -6.31 4.51 4.14
CA SER A 53 -7.08 4.88 5.34
C SER A 53 -8.41 4.14 5.44
N GLU A 54 -9.10 3.92 4.31
CA GLU A 54 -10.32 3.10 4.27
C GLU A 54 -10.01 1.62 4.55
N ARG A 55 -8.93 1.08 3.98
CA ARG A 55 -8.50 -0.30 4.25
C ARG A 55 -8.19 -0.53 5.73
N ARG A 56 -7.58 0.45 6.41
CA ARG A 56 -7.23 0.39 7.84
C ARG A 56 -8.45 0.43 8.77
N LYS A 57 -9.52 1.09 8.36
CA LYS A 57 -10.77 1.19 9.15
C LYS A 57 -11.68 -0.03 9.01
N LYS A 58 -11.30 -0.99 8.17
CA LYS A 58 -12.11 -2.14 7.77
C LYS A 58 -11.53 -3.41 8.38
#